data_AF-A0A1V6ATK1-F1
#
_entry.id   AF-A0A1V6ATK1-F1
#
_cell.length_a   1.000
_cell.length_b   1.000
_cell.length_c   1.000
_cell.angle_alpha   90.00
_cell.angle_beta   90.00
_cell.angle_gamma   90.00
#
_symmetry.space_group_name_H-M   'P 1'
#
loop_
_entity.id
_entity.type
_entity.pdbx_description
1 polymer ?
#
loop_
_entity_poly.entity_id
_entity_poly.type
_entity_poly.pdbx_seq_one_letter_code
_entity_poly.pdbx_strand_id
1 'polypeptide(L)'
;MNCKIKIFHIFCFFMILSFSLFSFTGVSIAQEEELDERVKNCISCCNAKTQACFNINPDRRLCAVELEACVATCKSEGESPSEWSDCWSQSEP
;
A
#
# COMPACT_ATOMS: atom_id res chain seq x y z
N MET A 1 12.45 53.80 9.19
CA MET A 1 12.50 52.32 9.24
C MET A 1 11.26 51.77 8.55
N ASN A 2 11.27 50.52 8.06
CA ASN A 2 10.07 49.72 7.67
C ASN A 2 9.85 49.36 6.18
N CYS A 3 10.77 49.65 5.25
CA CYS A 3 10.69 49.06 3.90
C CYS A 3 11.54 47.79 3.77
N LYS A 4 12.81 47.85 4.22
CA LYS A 4 13.75 46.70 4.16
C LYS A 4 13.33 45.49 4.99
N ILE A 5 12.70 45.72 6.15
CA ILE A 5 12.22 44.65 7.05
C ILE A 5 11.03 43.89 6.42
N LYS A 6 10.11 44.61 5.76
CA LYS A 6 8.97 43.97 5.08
C LYS A 6 9.41 43.09 3.90
N ILE A 7 10.38 43.56 3.12
CA ILE A 7 10.94 42.80 1.99
C ILE A 7 11.66 41.54 2.49
N PHE A 8 12.40 41.64 3.60
CA PHE A 8 13.07 40.49 4.21
C PHE A 8 12.06 39.42 4.66
N HIS A 9 10.96 39.81 5.32
CA HIS A 9 9.91 38.86 5.72
C HIS A 9 9.19 38.22 4.53
N ILE A 10 8.92 38.97 3.46
CA ILE A 10 8.34 38.42 2.23
C ILE A 10 9.28 37.39 1.61
N PHE A 11 10.58 37.70 1.53
CA PHE A 11 11.58 36.79 0.97
C PHE A 11 11.73 35.50 1.80
N CYS A 12 11.75 35.61 3.13
CA CYS A 12 11.76 34.44 4.02
C CYS A 12 10.50 33.58 3.88
N PHE A 13 9.32 34.20 3.72
CA PHE A 13 8.06 33.48 3.54
C PHE A 13 8.03 32.67 2.23
N PHE A 14 8.56 33.22 1.14
CA PHE A 14 8.69 32.50 -0.13
C PHE A 14 9.66 31.31 -0.07
N MET A 15 10.76 31.44 0.68
CA MET A 15 11.73 30.35 0.86
C MET A 15 11.16 29.18 1.67
N ILE A 16 10.38 29.45 2.73
CA ILE A 16 9.72 28.43 3.56
C ILE A 16 8.60 27.72 2.79
N LEU A 17 7.80 28.45 2.00
CA LEU A 17 6.77 27.86 1.13
C LEU A 17 7.38 26.92 0.08
N SER A 18 8.51 27.32 -0.50
CA SER A 18 9.22 26.49 -1.49
C SER A 18 9.77 25.20 -0.86
N PHE A 19 10.34 25.27 0.34
CA PHE A 19 10.84 24.11 1.08
C PHE A 19 9.72 23.14 1.49
N SER A 20 8.53 23.68 1.79
CA SER A 20 7.33 22.89 2.11
C SER A 20 6.76 22.16 0.90
N LEU A 21 6.89 22.73 -0.31
CA LEU A 21 6.46 22.10 -1.56
C LEU A 21 7.43 21.01 -2.06
N PHE A 22 8.73 21.15 -1.78
CA PHE A 22 9.74 20.19 -2.25
C PHE A 22 9.93 18.98 -1.32
N SER A 23 9.38 18.98 -0.11
CA SER A 23 9.52 17.88 0.85
C SER A 23 8.61 16.67 0.55
N PHE A 24 7.77 16.73 -0.48
CA PHE A 24 6.75 15.71 -0.76
C PHE A 24 6.74 15.14 -2.18
N THR A 25 7.92 15.04 -2.80
CA THR A 25 8.15 13.95 -3.76
C THR A 25 9.16 12.99 -3.15
N GLY A 26 8.74 12.39 -2.02
CA GLY A 26 9.26 11.08 -1.66
C GLY A 26 8.99 10.18 -2.84
N VAL A 27 10.05 9.91 -3.59
CA VAL A 27 10.09 8.85 -4.60
C VAL A 27 9.64 7.59 -3.88
N SER A 28 8.38 7.21 -4.11
CA SER A 28 7.93 5.87 -3.80
C SER A 28 8.65 4.98 -4.80
N ILE A 29 9.86 4.55 -4.45
CA ILE A 29 10.41 3.34 -5.03
C ILE A 29 9.45 2.27 -4.54
N ALA A 30 8.42 1.99 -5.34
CA ALA A 30 7.90 0.64 -5.38
C ALA A 30 9.14 -0.18 -5.73
N GLN A 31 9.79 -0.74 -4.69
CA GLN A 31 10.57 -1.95 -4.86
C GLN A 31 9.57 -2.96 -5.39
N GLU A 32 9.39 -2.94 -6.70
CA GLU A 32 9.17 -4.12 -7.50
C GLU A 32 10.49 -4.93 -7.42
N GLU A 33 10.90 -5.24 -6.19
CA GLU A 33 11.69 -6.44 -5.93
C GLU A 33 10.89 -7.54 -6.59
N GLU A 34 11.55 -8.24 -7.50
CA GLU A 34 11.09 -9.39 -8.24
C GLU A 34 10.21 -10.27 -7.33
N LEU A 35 8.90 -9.96 -7.32
CA LEU A 35 8.02 -10.51 -6.31
C LEU A 35 7.96 -12.00 -6.59
N ASP A 36 8.42 -12.79 -5.62
CA ASP A 36 8.59 -14.24 -5.75
C ASP A 36 7.36 -14.83 -6.44
N GLU A 37 7.58 -15.70 -7.43
CA GLU A 37 6.50 -16.27 -8.26
C GLU A 37 5.44 -16.97 -7.39
N ARG A 38 5.85 -17.61 -6.28
CA ARG A 38 4.95 -18.19 -5.29
C ARG A 38 4.09 -17.13 -4.61
N VAL A 39 4.66 -15.98 -4.26
CA VAL A 39 3.90 -14.88 -3.65
C VAL A 39 2.91 -14.29 -4.67
N LYS A 40 3.31 -14.13 -5.93
CA LYS A 40 2.40 -13.72 -7.02
C LYS A 40 1.23 -14.69 -7.18
N ASN A 41 1.51 -15.99 -7.21
CA ASN A 41 0.49 -17.04 -7.30
C ASN A 41 -0.46 -17.01 -6.10
N CYS A 42 0.06 -16.84 -4.89
CA CYS A 42 -0.73 -16.70 -3.67
C CYS A 42 -1.68 -15.49 -3.75
N ILE A 43 -1.18 -14.33 -4.15
CA ILE A 43 -1.99 -13.10 -4.28
C ILE A 43 -3.07 -13.26 -5.37
N SER A 44 -2.75 -13.94 -6.47
CA SER A 44 -3.72 -14.27 -7.52
C SER A 44 -4.89 -15.10 -6.97
N CYS A 45 -4.59 -16.11 -6.15
CA CYS A 45 -5.61 -16.90 -5.44
C CYS A 45 -6.46 -16.03 -4.49
N CYS A 46 -5.84 -15.15 -3.69
CA CYS A 46 -6.59 -14.22 -2.82
C CYS A 46 -7.59 -13.36 -3.61
N ASN A 47 -7.17 -12.85 -4.78
CA ASN A 47 -8.02 -12.04 -5.64
C ASN A 47 -9.20 -12.85 -6.20
N ALA A 48 -8.98 -14.09 -6.63
CA ALA A 48 -10.06 -14.98 -7.09
C ALA A 48 -11.09 -15.26 -5.98
N LYS A 49 -10.62 -15.53 -4.75
CA LYS A 49 -11.51 -15.71 -3.59
C LYS A 49 -12.26 -14.43 -3.23
N THR A 50 -11.62 -13.27 -3.35
CA THR A 50 -12.28 -11.98 -3.10
C THR A 50 -13.43 -11.73 -4.07
N GLN A 51 -13.23 -12.03 -5.37
CA GLN A 51 -14.31 -11.95 -6.36
C GLN A 51 -15.48 -12.86 -6.01
N ALA A 52 -15.20 -14.11 -5.60
CA ALA A 52 -16.24 -15.02 -5.12
C ALA A 52 -16.94 -14.49 -3.86
N CYS A 53 -16.19 -13.92 -2.91
CA CYS A 53 -16.73 -13.32 -1.70
C CYS A 53 -17.71 -12.18 -2.03
N PHE A 54 -17.36 -11.27 -2.94
CA PHE A 54 -18.25 -10.18 -3.35
C PHE A 54 -19.53 -10.64 -4.04
N ASN A 55 -19.54 -11.84 -4.61
CA ASN A 55 -20.74 -12.42 -5.24
C ASN A 55 -21.68 -13.07 -4.22
N ILE A 56 -21.17 -13.53 -3.07
CA ILE A 56 -21.94 -14.27 -2.06
C ILE A 56 -22.32 -13.35 -0.89
N ASN A 57 -21.43 -12.45 -0.49
CA ASN A 57 -21.59 -11.58 0.66
C ASN A 57 -21.98 -10.16 0.22
N PRO A 58 -23.10 -9.61 0.70
CA PRO A 58 -23.49 -8.23 0.43
C PRO A 58 -22.60 -7.22 1.17
N ASP A 59 -21.99 -7.61 2.30
CA ASP A 59 -21.03 -6.77 3.01
C ASP A 59 -19.64 -6.85 2.38
N ARG A 60 -19.35 -5.87 1.54
CA ARG A 60 -18.05 -5.74 0.87
C ARG A 60 -16.89 -5.47 1.82
N ARG A 61 -17.16 -4.93 3.01
CA ARG A 61 -16.10 -4.62 3.99
C ARG A 61 -15.49 -5.90 4.54
N LEU A 62 -16.32 -6.91 4.79
CA LEU A 62 -15.85 -8.23 5.22
C LEU A 62 -14.88 -8.82 4.19
N CYS A 63 -15.27 -8.86 2.91
CA CYS A 63 -14.40 -9.38 1.85
C CYS A 63 -13.08 -8.60 1.69
N ALA A 64 -13.08 -7.30 1.94
CA ALA A 64 -11.87 -6.48 1.90
C ALA A 64 -10.91 -6.80 3.07
N VAL A 65 -11.45 -7.04 4.27
CA VAL A 65 -10.66 -7.46 5.44
C VAL A 65 -10.04 -8.84 5.19
N GLU A 66 -10.81 -9.78 4.66
CA GLU A 66 -10.29 -11.11 4.31
C GLU A 66 -9.22 -11.05 3.22
N LEU A 67 -9.38 -10.19 2.21
CA LEU A 67 -8.35 -9.95 1.21
C LEU A 67 -7.06 -9.41 1.83
N GLU A 68 -7.16 -8.42 2.72
CA GLU A 68 -6.00 -7.84 3.39
C GLU A 68 -5.26 -8.89 4.23
N ALA A 69 -5.99 -9.72 4.98
CA ALA A 69 -5.43 -10.83 5.76
C ALA A 69 -4.76 -11.89 4.86
N CYS A 70 -5.39 -12.25 3.73
CA CYS A 70 -4.83 -13.19 2.77
C CYS A 70 -3.55 -12.65 2.13
N VAL A 71 -3.54 -11.39 1.71
CA VAL A 71 -2.33 -10.75 1.15
C VAL A 71 -1.22 -10.64 2.20
N ALA A 72 -1.55 -10.36 3.46
CA ALA A 72 -0.58 -10.40 4.55
C ALA A 72 0.03 -11.79 4.71
N THR A 73 -0.78 -12.86 4.64
CA THR A 73 -0.32 -14.26 4.66
C THR A 73 0.64 -14.56 3.52
N CYS A 74 0.33 -14.13 2.30
CA CYS A 74 1.23 -14.32 1.15
C CYS A 74 2.56 -13.59 1.35
N LYS A 75 2.52 -12.34 1.83
CA LYS A 75 3.72 -11.51 2.05
C LYS A 75 4.58 -11.98 3.22
N SER A 76 3.97 -12.65 4.20
CA SER A 76 4.66 -13.28 5.31
C SER A 76 5.03 -14.74 5.02
N GLU A 77 4.93 -15.20 3.77
CA GLU A 77 5.26 -16.56 3.38
C GLU A 77 4.54 -17.64 4.22
N GLY A 78 3.29 -17.37 4.61
CA GLY A 78 2.46 -18.28 5.39
C GLY A 78 2.58 -18.15 6.92
N GLU A 79 3.43 -17.28 7.44
CA GLU A 79 3.58 -17.10 8.90
C GLU A 79 2.35 -16.48 9.56
N SER A 80 1.65 -15.54 8.91
CA SER A 80 0.41 -14.98 9.44
C SER A 80 -0.79 -15.83 9.03
N PRO A 81 -1.75 -16.10 9.93
CA PRO A 81 -2.96 -16.82 9.59
C PRO A 81 -3.95 -15.92 8.83
N SER A 82 -4.72 -16.52 7.93
CA SER A 82 -5.95 -15.96 7.35
C SER A 82 -6.96 -17.06 7.07
N GLU A 83 -8.24 -16.70 6.92
CA GLU A 83 -9.28 -17.66 6.53
C GLU A 83 -9.01 -18.28 5.14
N TRP A 84 -8.13 -17.65 4.34
CA TRP A 84 -7.73 -18.09 3.00
C TRP A 84 -6.26 -18.54 2.94
N SER A 85 -5.68 -19.01 4.06
CA SER A 85 -4.31 -19.56 4.10
C SER A 85 -4.10 -20.75 3.15
N ASP A 86 -5.18 -21.38 2.66
CA ASP A 86 -5.10 -22.39 1.60
C ASP A 86 -4.51 -21.84 0.30
N CYS A 87 -4.60 -20.52 0.04
CA CYS A 87 -3.96 -19.88 -1.11
C CYS A 87 -2.43 -19.95 -1.06
N TRP A 88 -1.81 -19.87 0.13
CA TRP A 88 -0.36 -20.03 0.28
C TRP A 88 0.08 -21.49 0.15
N SER A 89 -0.75 -22.41 0.65
CA SER A 89 -0.48 -23.84 0.55
C SER A 89 -0.52 -24.32 -0.91
N GLN A 90 -1.34 -23.68 -1.76
CA GLN A 90 -1.51 -24.01 -3.18
C GLN A 90 -0.61 -23.20 -4.11
N SER A 91 0.19 -22.26 -3.60
CA SER A 91 0.98 -21.36 -4.44
C SER A 91 2.35 -21.92 -4.83
N GLU A 92 2.69 -23.12 -4.35
CA GLU A 92 3.94 -23.81 -4.71
C GLU A 92 4.06 -23.97 -6.24
N PRO A 93 5.25 -23.72 -6.81
CA PRO A 93 5.52 -23.91 -8.24
C PRO A 93 5.32 -25.36 -8.72
#